data_AF-B8IR69-F1
#
_entry.id   AF-B8IR69-F1
#
_cell.length_a   1.000
_cell.length_b   1.000
_cell.length_c   1.000
_cell.angle_alpha   90.00
_cell.angle_beta   90.00
_cell.angle_gamma   90.00
#
_symmetry.space_group_name_H-M   'P 1'
#
loop_
_entity.id
_entity.type
_entity.pdbx_description
1 polymer ?
#
loop_
_entity_poly.entity_id
_entity_poly.type
_entity_poly.pdbx_seq_one_letter_code
_entity_poly.pdbx_strand_id
1 'polypeptide(L)' 'MGRHEILDYFEHRRDGAWVCTKPFTLTTRRESIPIRPGMRFAYGMRVGGLDLAEYLEQLGSQFGS' A
#
# COMPACT_ATOMS: atom_id res chain seq x y z
N MET A 1 -4.04 -14.70 1.33
CA MET A 1 -4.40 -13.30 1.57
C MET A 1 -5.17 -12.81 0.35
N GLY A 2 -6.42 -12.39 0.53
CA GLY A 2 -7.22 -11.83 -0.56
C GLY A 2 -6.69 -10.46 -0.98
N ARG A 3 -6.83 -10.09 -2.25
CA ARG A 3 -6.38 -8.76 -2.75
C ARG A 3 -7.02 -7.57 -2.01
N HIS A 4 -8.17 -7.78 -1.36
CA HIS A 4 -8.85 -6.75 -0.56
C HIS A 4 -8.21 -6.54 0.81
N GLU A 5 -7.65 -7.59 1.41
CA GLU A 5 -7.17 -7.55 2.80
C GLU A 5 -6.02 -6.55 2.96
N ILE A 6 -5.22 -6.31 1.91
CA ILE A 6 -4.13 -5.34 1.98
C ILE A 6 -4.65 -3.92 2.20
N LEU A 7 -5.82 -3.55 1.65
CA LEU A 7 -6.38 -2.20 1.81
C LEU A 7 -6.70 -1.90 3.28
N ASP A 8 -7.03 -2.90 4.09
CA ASP A 8 -7.35 -2.74 5.52
C ASP A 8 -6.14 -2.35 6.39
N TYR A 9 -4.91 -2.41 5.83
CA TYR A 9 -3.67 -2.00 6.48
C TYR A 9 -3.25 -0.57 6.11
N PHE A 10 -3.96 0.08 5.18
CA PHE A 10 -3.60 1.41 4.70
C PHE A 10 -4.81 2.35 4.65
N GLU A 11 -4.58 3.63 4.92
CA GLU A 11 -5.58 4.68 4.78
C GLU A 11 -5.20 5.59 3.62
N HIS A 12 -6.13 5.80 2.69
CA HIS A 12 -5.97 6.78 1.62
C HIS A 12 -6.22 8.20 2.16
N ARG A 13 -5.27 9.10 1.90
CA ARG A 13 -5.31 10.49 2.36
C ARG A 13 -5.77 11.40 1.23
N ARG A 14 -6.35 12.55 1.60
CA ARG A 14 -6.88 13.54 0.64
C ARG A 14 -5.85 14.12 -0.34
N ASP A 15 -4.57 14.02 0.00
CA ASP A 15 -3.44 14.46 -0.82
C ASP A 15 -2.90 13.37 -1.75
N GLY A 16 -3.62 12.25 -1.89
CA GLY A 16 -3.26 11.14 -2.78
C GLY A 16 -2.22 10.18 -2.21
N ALA A 17 -1.80 10.36 -0.97
CA ALA A 17 -0.87 9.43 -0.33
C ALA A 17 -1.60 8.34 0.44
N TRP A 18 -0.93 7.22 0.61
CA TRP A 18 -1.37 6.11 1.44
C TRP A 18 -0.53 6.03 2.70
N VAL A 19 -1.18 5.87 3.85
CA VAL A 19 -0.51 5.74 5.15
C VAL A 19 -0.78 4.37 5.72
N CYS A 20 0.26 3.64 6.09
CA CYS A 20 0.12 2.37 6.78
C CYS A 20 -0.46 2.59 8.19
N THR A 21 -1.56 1.93 8.53
CA THR A 21 -2.23 2.04 9.84
C THR A 21 -1.98 0.83 10.74
N LYS A 22 -1.61 -0.32 10.17
CA LYS A 22 -1.33 -1.57 10.89
C LYS A 22 -0.05 -2.22 10.35
N PRO A 23 0.78 -2.89 11.18
CA PRO A 23 2.00 -3.55 10.72
C PRO A 23 1.71 -4.47 9.53
N PHE A 24 2.50 -4.33 8.48
CA PHE A 24 2.34 -5.09 7.24
C PHE A 24 3.71 -5.49 6.69
N THR A 25 3.85 -6.72 6.20
CA THR A 25 5.08 -7.15 5.53
C THR A 25 4.84 -7.23 4.03
N LEU A 26 5.38 -6.28 3.28
CA LEU A 26 5.34 -6.29 1.84
C LEU A 26 6.31 -7.35 1.33
N THR A 27 5.77 -8.47 0.82
CA THR A 27 6.58 -9.52 0.21
C THR A 27 6.57 -9.34 -1.30
N THR A 28 7.73 -8.97 -1.84
CA THR A 28 7.98 -8.91 -3.29
C THR A 28 8.66 -10.19 -3.75
N ARG A 29 8.91 -10.31 -5.07
CA ARG A 29 9.70 -11.43 -5.62
C ARG A 29 11.15 -11.45 -5.13
N ARG A 30 11.68 -10.32 -4.64
CA ARG A 30 13.10 -10.16 -4.29
C ARG A 30 13.34 -10.12 -2.79
N GLU A 31 12.39 -9.60 -2.03
CA GLU A 31 12.56 -9.29 -0.61
C GLU A 31 11.22 -9.15 0.12
N SER A 32 11.27 -9.33 1.45
CA SER A 32 10.18 -9.01 2.37
C SER A 32 10.54 -7.77 3.18
N ILE A 33 9.74 -6.73 3.02
CA ILE A 33 9.97 -5.41 3.60
C ILE A 33 8.95 -5.17 4.71
N PRO A 34 9.39 -4.96 5.97
CA PRO A 34 8.48 -4.58 7.04
C PRO A 34 8.04 -3.12 6.86
N ILE A 35 6.74 -2.91 6.67
CA ILE A 35 6.08 -1.61 6.64
C ILE A 35 5.44 -1.37 8.01
N ARG A 36 5.85 -0.28 8.66
CA ARG A 36 5.41 0.07 10.01
C ARG A 36 4.23 1.06 9.96
N PRO A 37 3.34 1.05 10.96
CA PRO A 37 2.32 2.08 11.10
C PRO A 37 2.92 3.48 11.08
N GLY A 38 2.24 4.41 10.41
CA GLY A 38 2.66 5.80 10.22
C GLY A 38 3.57 6.02 9.00
N MET A 39 4.10 4.97 8.37
CA MET A 39 4.84 5.13 7.12
C MET A 39 3.90 5.60 6.01
N ARG A 40 4.36 6.60 5.25
CA ARG A 40 3.60 7.27 4.19
C ARG A 40 4.21 6.96 2.83
N PHE A 41 3.34 6.66 1.86
CA PHE A 41 3.68 6.32 0.49
C PHE A 41 2.94 7.25 -0.46
N ALA A 42 3.69 8.01 -1.26
CA ALA A 42 3.14 8.89 -2.28
C ALA A 42 3.37 8.29 -3.67
N TYR A 43 2.57 8.71 -4.66
CA TYR A 43 2.78 8.34 -6.05
C TYR A 43 4.21 8.62 -6.52
N GLY A 44 4.76 7.69 -7.29
CA GLY A 44 6.14 7.68 -7.77
C GLY A 44 7.14 7.09 -6.78
N MET A 45 6.77 6.89 -5.50
CA MET A 45 7.67 6.34 -4.49
C MET A 45 7.74 4.81 -4.58
N ARG A 46 8.95 4.28 -4.80
CA ARG A 46 9.18 2.83 -4.93
C ARG A 46 9.65 2.19 -3.62
N VAL A 47 9.01 1.09 -3.25
CA VAL A 47 9.36 0.23 -2.10
C VAL A 47 9.50 -1.20 -2.61
N GLY A 48 10.69 -1.79 -2.51
CA GLY A 48 10.97 -3.10 -3.11
C GLY A 48 10.77 -3.13 -4.62
N GLY A 49 10.91 -1.98 -5.29
CA GLY A 49 10.65 -1.81 -6.72
C GLY A 49 9.18 -1.64 -7.12
N LEU A 50 8.24 -1.65 -6.18
CA LEU A 50 6.82 -1.43 -6.41
C LEU A 50 6.43 0.01 -6.01
N ASP A 51 5.67 0.69 -6.85
CA ASP A 51 4.93 1.88 -6.40
C ASP A 51 3.71 1.43 -5.61
N LEU A 52 3.82 1.52 -4.28
CA LEU A 52 2.80 1.01 -3.39
C LEU A 52 1.54 1.87 -3.40
N ALA A 53 1.68 3.18 -3.60
CA ALA A 53 0.53 4.09 -3.65
C ALA A 53 -0.29 3.85 -4.92
N GLU A 54 0.36 3.74 -6.07
CA GLU A 54 -0.30 3.39 -7.34
C GLU A 54 -0.98 2.02 -7.26
N TYR A 55 -0.31 1.03 -6.67
CA TYR A 55 -0.88 -0.32 -6.53
C TYR A 55 -2.15 -0.34 -5.67
N LEU A 56 -2.13 0.35 -4.52
CA LEU A 56 -3.28 0.43 -3.62
C LEU A 56 -4.44 1.20 -4.25
N GLU A 57 -4.16 2.24 -5.04
CA GLU A 57 -5.20 2.95 -5.78
C GLU A 57 -5.88 2.05 -6.81
N GLN A 58 -5.11 1.35 -7.64
CA GLN A 58 -5.66 0.47 -8.66
C GLN A 58 -6.53 -0.63 -8.04
N LEU A 59 -6.11 -1.17 -6.89
CA LEU A 59 -6.92 -2.09 -6.11
C LEU A 59 -8.21 -1.44 -5.60
N GLY A 60 -8.12 -0.28 -4.95
CA GLY A 60 -9.29 0.43 -4.42
C GLY A 60 -10.31 0.80 -5.51
N SER A 61 -9.83 1.27 -6.65
CA SER A 61 -10.68 1.60 -7.81
C SER A 61 -11.38 0.37 -8.42
N GLN A 62 -10.81 -0.84 -8.28
CA GLN A 62 -11.43 -2.07 -8.78
C GLN A 62 -12.61 -2.53 -7.90
N PHE A 63 -12.66 -2.10 -6.64
CA PHE A 63 -13.70 -2.51 -5.67
C PHE A 63 -14.63 -1.36 -5.24
N GLY A 64 -14.36 -0.12 -5.66
CA GLY A 64 -15.25 1.02 -5.52
C GLY A 64 -16.15 1.18 -6.74
N SER A 65 -17.32 0.53 -6.74
CA SER A 65 -18.50 0.92 -7.51
C SER A 65 -19.77 0.57 -6.74
#